data_AF-A0A1C4JKL0-F1
#
_entry.id   AF-A0A1C4JKL0-F1
#
_cell.length_a   1.000
_cell.length_b   1.000
_cell.length_c   1.000
_cell.angle_alpha   90.00
_cell.angle_beta   90.00
_cell.angle_gamma   90.00
#
_symmetry.space_group_name_H-M   'P 1'
#
loop_
_entity.id
_entity.type
_entity.pdbx_description
1 polymer ?
#
loop_
_entity_poly.entity_id
_entity_poly.type
_entity_poly.pdbx_seq_one_letter_code
_entity_poly.pdbx_strand_id
1 'polypeptide(L)' 'MTKTKPNETEAQTPRWFTSSYSNNGGACVEVATNLAAPHGIVPVRDSKHATTGPVLTVPAAAFTTFVAGVRTGEFDAA' A
#
# COMPACT_ATOMS: atom_id res chain seq x y z
N MET A 1 -11.06 -27.84 9.99
CA MET A 1 -10.27 -26.72 9.44
C MET A 1 -10.89 -25.40 9.93
N THR A 2 -10.42 -24.83 11.04
CA THR A 2 -10.95 -23.56 11.56
C THR A 2 -10.42 -22.41 10.70
N LYS A 3 -11.32 -21.76 9.97
CA LYS A 3 -11.07 -20.49 9.28
C LYS A 3 -10.86 -19.45 10.39
N THR A 4 -9.62 -19.23 10.82
CA THR A 4 -9.30 -18.13 11.73
C THR A 4 -9.71 -16.85 11.02
N LYS A 5 -10.81 -16.20 11.46
CA LYS A 5 -11.12 -14.86 11.00
C LYS A 5 -9.87 -14.01 11.29
N PRO A 6 -9.30 -13.29 10.31
CA PRO A 6 -8.26 -12.33 10.63
C PRO A 6 -8.82 -11.44 11.74
N ASN A 7 -8.01 -11.19 12.77
CA ASN A 7 -8.50 -10.43 13.90
C ASN A 7 -9.05 -9.09 13.39
N GLU A 8 -10.24 -8.70 13.84
CA GLU A 8 -10.97 -7.59 13.22
C GLU A 8 -10.15 -6.30 13.30
N THR A 9 -9.39 -6.12 14.38
CA THR A 9 -8.46 -4.99 14.61
C THR A 9 -7.38 -4.84 13.54
N GLU A 10 -6.86 -5.95 13.03
CA GLU A 10 -5.87 -6.00 11.95
C GLU A 10 -6.46 -5.67 10.58
N ALA A 11 -7.76 -5.85 10.41
CA ALA A 11 -8.49 -5.41 9.23
C ALA A 11 -8.93 -3.95 9.35
N GLN A 12 -8.98 -3.37 10.56
CA GLN A 12 -9.37 -1.98 10.79
C GLN A 12 -8.20 -0.99 10.73
N THR A 13 -6.96 -1.44 10.99
CA THR A 13 -5.80 -0.54 11.11
C THR A 13 -4.82 -0.70 9.95
N PRO A 14 -4.31 0.39 9.33
CA PRO A 14 -3.31 0.29 8.28
C PRO A 14 -2.03 -0.40 8.78
N ARG A 15 -1.62 -1.47 8.12
CA ARG A 15 -0.29 -2.07 8.33
C ARG A 15 0.67 -1.58 7.26
N TRP A 16 1.40 -0.53 7.61
CA TRP A 16 2.38 0.09 6.73
C TRP A 16 3.52 -0.87 6.42
N PHE A 17 3.82 -1.03 5.13
CA PHE A 17 5.02 -1.70 4.67
C PHE A 17 5.80 -0.82 3.71
N THR A 18 7.12 -0.91 3.82
CA THR A 18 8.10 -0.28 2.93
C THR A 18 8.77 -1.37 2.09
N SER A 19 9.02 -1.10 0.81
CA SER A 19 9.71 -2.04 -0.07
C SER A 19 11.16 -2.28 0.38
N SER A 20 11.62 -3.53 0.35
CA SER A 20 13.02 -3.89 0.63
C SER A 20 14.01 -3.35 -0.40
N TYR A 21 13.54 -2.93 -1.58
CA TYR A 21 14.37 -2.34 -2.64
C TYR A 21 14.70 -0.85 -2.42
N SER A 22 14.17 -0.21 -1.37
CA SER A 22 14.35 1.23 -1.11
C SER A 22 15.66 1.62 -0.41
N ASN A 23 16.70 0.78 -0.45
CA ASN A 23 17.91 0.93 0.37
C ASN A 23 18.92 1.98 -0.15
N ASN A 24 18.66 2.60 -1.32
CA ASN A 24 19.57 3.55 -1.98
C ASN A 24 19.21 5.04 -1.77
N GLY A 25 18.70 5.44 -0.59
CA GLY A 25 18.47 6.87 -0.31
C GLY A 25 17.27 7.23 0.58
N GLY A 26 16.64 6.24 1.21
CA GLY A 26 15.59 6.44 2.21
C GLY A 26 14.23 5.96 1.71
N ALA A 27 13.51 5.30 2.61
CA ALA A 27 12.11 4.95 2.41
C ALA A 27 11.33 6.21 2.02
N CYS A 28 10.81 6.29 0.81
CA CYS A 28 10.02 7.43 0.33
C CYS A 28 8.51 7.15 0.31
N VAL A 29 8.10 5.87 0.34
CA VAL A 29 6.67 5.50 0.27
C VAL A 29 6.40 4.27 1.14
N GLU A 30 5.34 4.36 1.93
CA GLU A 30 4.72 3.25 2.65
C GLU A 30 3.31 3.00 2.12
N VAL A 31 2.89 1.74 2.07
CA VAL A 31 1.53 1.35 1.67
C VAL A 31 0.92 0.35 2.64
N ALA A 32 -0.41 0.31 2.75
CA ALA A 32 -1.14 -0.62 3.61
C ALA A 32 -2.15 -1.45 2.81
N THR A 33 -1.75 -2.64 2.35
CA THR A 33 -2.59 -3.50 1.50
C THR A 33 -3.60 -4.36 2.28
N ASN A 34 -3.45 -4.46 3.60
CA ASN A 34 -4.35 -5.23 4.46
C ASN A 34 -5.79 -4.68 4.47
N LEU A 35 -5.97 -3.41 4.08
CA LEU A 35 -7.28 -2.77 4.00
C LEU A 35 -7.97 -2.96 2.63
N ALA A 36 -7.28 -3.52 1.63
CA ALA A 36 -7.81 -3.66 0.28
C ALA A 36 -9.06 -4.55 0.22
N ALA A 37 -9.04 -5.70 0.92
CA ALA A 37 -10.18 -6.60 0.98
C ALA A 37 -11.32 -6.12 1.89
N PRO A 38 -11.07 -5.69 3.15
CA PRO A 38 -12.15 -5.27 4.04
C PRO A 38 -12.73 -3.88 3.73
N HIS A 39 -11.96 -2.95 3.14
CA HIS A 39 -12.37 -1.56 2.93
C HIS A 39 -12.29 -1.10 1.47
N GLY A 40 -11.76 -1.91 0.56
CA GLY A 40 -11.67 -1.55 -0.86
C GLY A 40 -10.63 -0.48 -1.16
N ILE A 41 -9.69 -0.21 -0.24
CA ILE A 41 -8.70 0.86 -0.35
C ILE A 41 -7.28 0.39 -0.06
N VAL A 42 -6.31 1.09 -0.64
CA VAL A 42 -4.88 0.97 -0.36
C VAL A 42 -4.36 2.37 0.02
N PRO A 43 -4.20 2.66 1.32
CA PRO A 43 -3.53 3.86 1.78
C PRO A 43 -2.06 3.88 1.33
N VAL A 44 -1.59 5.06 0.92
CA VAL A 44 -0.23 5.35 0.50
C VAL A 44 0.23 6.63 1.21
N ARG A 45 1.45 6.65 1.76
CA ARG A 45 2.02 7.86 2.38
C ARG A 45 3.51 7.97 2.17
N ASP A 46 4.04 9.16 2.38
CA ASP A 46 5.47 9.39 2.49
C ASP A 46 5.96 8.97 3.87
N SER A 47 6.93 8.05 3.93
CA SER A 47 7.47 7.52 5.18
C SER A 47 8.28 8.54 5.99
N LYS A 48 8.86 9.56 5.34
CA LYS A 48 9.58 10.65 6.04
C LYS A 48 8.61 11.55 6.79
N HIS A 49 7.35 11.58 6.37
CA HIS A 49 6.28 12.34 7.01
C HIS A 49 5.22 11.40 7.63
N ALA A 50 5.60 10.22 8.11
CA ALA A 50 4.66 9.22 8.63
C ALA A 50 3.69 9.72 9.72
N THR A 51 4.11 10.65 10.57
CA THR A 51 3.31 11.14 11.72
C THR A 51 2.46 12.36 11.40
N THR A 52 2.85 13.16 10.40
CA THR A 52 2.26 14.49 10.15
C THR A 52 1.86 14.73 8.69
N GLY A 53 2.30 13.86 7.79
CA GLY A 53 2.06 13.95 6.36
C GLY A 53 0.70 13.38 5.95
N PRO A 54 0.20 13.79 4.78
CA PRO A 54 -1.06 13.29 4.25
C PRO A 54 -0.98 11.81 3.88
N VAL A 55 -2.11 11.11 4.03
CA VAL A 55 -2.31 9.75 3.55
C VAL A 55 -3.21 9.81 2.32
N LEU A 56 -2.71 9.37 1.17
CA LEU A 56 -3.51 9.21 -0.03
C LEU A 56 -4.28 7.89 0.07
N THR A 57 -5.60 7.94 -0.08
CA THR A 57 -6.45 6.75 -0.12
C THR A 57 -6.74 6.38 -1.56
N VAL A 58 -6.14 5.29 -2.05
CA VAL A 58 -6.32 4.83 -3.43
C VAL A 58 -7.33 3.69 -3.45
N PRO A 59 -8.34 3.67 -4.35
CA PRO A 59 -9.20 2.50 -4.52
C PRO A 59 -8.38 1.25 -4.88
N ALA A 60 -8.71 0.10 -4.26
CA ALA A 60 -7.93 -1.12 -4.44
C ALA A 60 -7.83 -1.56 -5.92
N ALA A 61 -8.93 -1.46 -6.67
CA ALA A 61 -8.94 -1.79 -8.10
C ALA A 61 -8.02 -0.88 -8.94
N ALA A 62 -7.98 0.42 -8.62
CA ALA A 62 -7.09 1.38 -9.27
C ALA A 62 -5.62 1.07 -8.95
N PHE A 63 -5.32 0.76 -7.69
CA PHE A 63 -3.97 0.37 -7.28
C PHE A 63 -3.51 -0.92 -7.98
N THR A 64 -4.38 -1.93 -8.09
CA THR A 64 -4.07 -3.17 -8.84
C THR A 64 -3.78 -2.89 -10.31
N THR A 65 -4.58 -2.04 -10.96
CA THR A 65 -4.39 -1.66 -12.35
C THR A 65 -3.07 -0.92 -12.55
N PHE A 66 -2.77 0.04 -11.67
CA PHE A 66 -1.50 0.77 -11.66
C PHE A 66 -0.30 -0.17 -11.54
N VAL A 67 -0.32 -1.10 -10.58
CA VAL A 67 0.78 -2.07 -10.41
C VAL A 67 0.93 -2.98 -11.63
N ALA A 68 -0.17 -3.36 -12.29
CA ALA A 68 -0.12 -4.12 -13.53
C ALA A 68 0.57 -3.34 -14.64
N GLY A 69 0.20 -2.06 -14.84
CA GLY A 69 0.83 -1.18 -15.83
C GLY A 69 2.32 -0.96 -15.58
N VAL A 70 2.72 -0.76 -14.31
CA VAL A 70 4.15 -0.67 -13.93
C VAL A 70 4.91 -1.94 -14.30
N ARG A 71 4.32 -3.12 -14.06
CA ARG A 71 4.97 -4.41 -14.40
C ARG A 71 5.13 -4.62 -15.90
N THR A 72 4.24 -4.05 -16.71
CA THR A 72 4.30 -4.15 -18.17
C THR A 72 5.11 -3.02 -18.82
N GLY A 73 5.72 -2.13 -18.04
CA GLY A 73 6.49 -0.98 -18.55
C GLY A 73 5.62 0.11 -19.18
N GLU A 74 4.32 0.16 -18.85
CA GLU A 74 3.38 1.14 -19.42
C GLU A 74 3.79 2.59 -19.13
N PHE A 75 4.50 2.80 -18.02
CA PHE A 75 4.91 4.13 -17.53
C PHE A 75 6.40 4.40 -17.67
N ASP A 76 7.15 3.55 -18.38
CA ASP A 76 8.56 3.80 -18.61
C ASP A 76 8.73 5.02 -19.53
N ALA A 77 9.63 5.94 -19.16
CA ALA A 77 9.94 7.10 -19.97
C ALA A 77 10.66 6.64 -21.26
N ALA A 78 10.22 7.19 -22.40
CA ALA A 78 10.81 6.93 -23.71
C ALA A 78 12.27 7.37 -23.82
#